data_AF-A0A828QV01-F1
#
_entry.id   AF-A0A828QV01-F1
#
_cell.length_a   1.000
_cell.length_b   1.000
_cell.length_c   1.000
_cell.angle_alpha   90.00
_cell.angle_beta   90.00
_cell.angle_gamma   90.00
#
_symmetry.space_group_name_H-M   'P 1'
#
loop_
_entity.id
_entity.type
_entity.pdbx_description
1 polymer ?
#
loop_
_entity_poly.entity_id
_entity_poly.type
_entity_poly.pdbx_seq_one_letter_code
_entity_poly.pdbx_strand_id
1 'polypeptide(L)'
;MSNFDDFDMQSYLRQRFFNILKDKDRDKIERLQNYFCSFILVYYTSIFNFSKEKKKESIEQFLSKIFNKEENTISSILTQLHKFKDNNNSREECLQIILKSI
;
A
#
# COMPACT_ATOMS: atom_id res chain seq x y z
N MET A 1 24.26 12.50 -5.43
CA MET A 1 23.59 12.54 -4.11
C MET A 1 22.32 11.71 -4.26
N SER A 2 22.28 10.43 -3.86
CA SER A 2 21.02 9.65 -3.94
C SER A 2 20.99 8.36 -3.09
N ASN A 3 22.12 7.83 -2.63
CA ASN A 3 22.12 6.54 -1.91
C ASN A 3 21.60 6.63 -0.46
N PHE A 4 21.62 7.81 0.16
CA PHE A 4 21.21 7.98 1.56
C PHE A 4 19.68 8.03 1.68
N ASP A 5 19.03 8.82 0.82
CA ASP A 5 17.57 8.96 0.77
C ASP A 5 16.88 7.63 0.41
N ASP A 6 17.48 6.83 -0.49
CA ASP A 6 16.98 5.51 -0.87
C ASP A 6 17.09 4.48 0.27
N PHE A 7 18.18 4.54 1.04
CA PHE A 7 18.40 3.64 2.19
C PHE A 7 17.42 3.96 3.34
N ASP A 8 17.20 5.24 3.61
CA ASP A 8 16.24 5.70 4.61
C ASP A 8 14.81 5.32 4.24
N MET A 9 14.43 5.49 2.96
CA MET A 9 13.11 5.07 2.48
C MET A 9 12.91 3.55 2.57
N GLN A 10 13.91 2.73 2.23
CA GLN A 10 13.81 1.29 2.38
C GLN A 10 13.66 0.85 3.84
N SER A 11 14.41 1.49 4.74
CA SER A 11 14.33 1.23 6.18
C SER A 11 12.96 1.61 6.73
N TYR A 12 12.44 2.77 6.33
CA TYR A 12 11.09 3.22 6.64
C TYR A 12 10.02 2.23 6.16
N LEU A 13 10.05 1.84 4.89
CA LEU A 13 9.08 0.89 4.33
C LEU A 13 9.11 -0.46 5.07
N ARG A 14 10.30 -0.99 5.37
CA ARG A 14 10.44 -2.24 6.15
C ARG A 14 9.78 -2.13 7.52
N GLN A 15 10.03 -1.04 8.25
CA GLN A 15 9.44 -0.85 9.58
C GLN A 15 7.92 -0.69 9.49
N ARG A 16 7.41 0.04 8.50
CA ARG A 16 5.97 0.22 8.29
C ARG A 16 5.28 -1.11 7.97
N PHE A 17 5.82 -1.89 7.04
CA PHE A 17 5.25 -3.21 6.72
C PHE A 17 5.34 -4.19 7.89
N PHE A 18 6.42 -4.14 8.69
CA PHE A 18 6.52 -4.94 9.91
C PHE A 18 5.43 -4.59 10.92
N ASN A 19 5.11 -3.30 11.09
CA ASN A 19 4.01 -2.87 11.95
C ASN A 19 2.65 -3.32 11.41
N ILE A 20 2.43 -3.24 10.09
CA ILE A 20 1.20 -3.75 9.45
C ILE A 20 1.06 -5.26 9.71
N LEU A 21 2.13 -6.05 9.55
CA LEU A 21 2.11 -7.49 9.81
C LEU A 21 1.81 -7.85 11.27
N LYS A 22 2.08 -6.95 12.21
CA LYS A 22 1.71 -7.10 13.63
C LYS A 22 0.26 -6.72 13.93
N ASP A 23 -0.39 -5.96 13.06
CA ASP A 23 -1.80 -5.65 13.17
C ASP A 23 -2.62 -6.90 12.86
N LYS A 24 -3.35 -7.38 13.87
CA LYS A 24 -4.20 -8.58 13.79
C LYS A 24 -5.45 -8.35 12.95
N ASP A 25 -5.82 -7.10 12.76
CA ASP A 25 -7.03 -6.67 12.06
C ASP A 25 -6.69 -6.11 10.66
N ARG A 26 -5.46 -6.27 10.19
CA ARG A 26 -4.96 -5.67 8.94
C ARG A 26 -5.75 -6.05 7.69
N ASP A 27 -6.48 -7.16 7.73
CA ASP A 27 -7.31 -7.71 6.66
C ASP A 27 -8.79 -7.34 6.79
N LYS A 28 -9.19 -6.65 7.87
CA LYS A 28 -10.52 -6.05 8.00
C LYS A 28 -10.66 -4.86 7.06
N ILE A 29 -11.84 -4.69 6.47
CA ILE A 29 -12.12 -3.68 5.44
C ILE A 29 -11.69 -2.27 5.86
N GLU A 30 -12.02 -1.84 7.09
CA GLU A 30 -11.67 -0.51 7.59
C GLU A 30 -10.14 -0.31 7.71
N ARG A 31 -9.42 -1.34 8.18
CA ARG A 31 -7.96 -1.29 8.31
C ARG A 31 -7.30 -1.31 6.95
N LEU A 32 -7.76 -2.18 6.05
CA LEU A 32 -7.35 -2.22 4.65
C LEU A 32 -7.50 -0.84 4.02
N GLN A 33 -8.69 -0.25 4.07
CA GLN A 33 -8.93 1.06 3.49
C GLN A 33 -7.99 2.12 4.07
N ASN A 34 -7.81 2.14 5.39
CA ASN A 34 -6.91 3.09 6.02
C ASN A 34 -5.46 2.89 5.58
N TYR A 35 -4.95 1.66 5.51
CA TYR A 35 -3.59 1.39 5.04
C TYR A 35 -3.42 1.74 3.56
N PHE A 36 -4.39 1.40 2.72
CA PHE A 36 -4.33 1.67 1.30
C PHE A 36 -4.38 3.18 1.01
N CYS A 37 -5.29 3.93 1.64
CA CYS A 37 -5.42 5.37 1.44
C CYS A 37 -4.32 6.19 2.13
N SER A 38 -3.92 5.82 3.36
CA SER A 38 -3.00 6.63 4.16
C SER A 38 -1.53 6.27 3.97
N PHE A 39 -1.22 5.10 3.38
CA PHE A 39 0.16 4.63 3.23
C PHE A 39 0.46 4.13 1.82
N ILE A 40 -0.30 3.16 1.30
CA ILE A 40 -0.01 2.59 -0.03
C ILE A 40 -0.13 3.64 -1.13
N LEU A 41 -1.18 4.47 -1.09
CA LEU A 41 -1.39 5.56 -2.04
C LEU A 41 -0.24 6.58 -2.00
N VAL A 42 0.10 7.04 -0.79
CA VAL A 42 1.11 8.10 -0.56
C VAL A 42 2.50 7.65 -1.00
N TYR A 43 2.85 6.38 -0.77
CA TYR A 43 4.19 5.85 -1.06
C TYR A 43 4.19 4.86 -2.23
N TYR A 44 3.20 4.93 -3.12
CA TYR A 44 2.98 3.92 -4.16
C TYR A 44 4.24 3.62 -4.98
N THR A 45 4.90 4.65 -5.51
CA THR A 45 6.11 4.50 -6.33
C THR A 45 7.24 3.81 -5.57
N SER A 46 7.48 4.22 -4.32
CA SER A 46 8.51 3.63 -3.48
C SER A 46 8.19 2.17 -3.12
N ILE A 47 6.91 1.87 -2.86
CA ILE A 47 6.44 0.50 -2.58
C ILE A 47 6.55 -0.39 -3.82
N PHE A 48 6.19 0.13 -5.00
CA PHE A 48 6.31 -0.57 -6.27
C PHE A 48 7.77 -0.94 -6.57
N ASN A 49 8.70 0.00 -6.38
CA ASN A 49 10.13 -0.28 -6.54
C ASN A 49 10.61 -1.28 -5.48
N PHE A 50 10.16 -1.14 -4.23
CA PHE A 50 10.50 -2.07 -3.17
C PHE A 50 10.06 -3.51 -3.47
N SER A 51 8.82 -3.71 -3.97
CA SER A 51 8.32 -5.04 -4.34
C SER A 51 9.11 -5.60 -5.53
N LYS A 52 9.31 -4.79 -6.57
CA LYS A 52 9.97 -5.22 -7.81
C LYS A 52 11.45 -5.53 -7.62
N GLU A 53 12.20 -4.66 -6.94
CA GLU A 53 13.66 -4.75 -6.88
C GLU A 53 14.15 -5.60 -5.71
N LYS A 54 13.49 -5.51 -4.54
CA LYS A 54 13.94 -6.23 -3.33
C LYS A 54 13.23 -7.55 -3.14
N LYS A 55 11.94 -7.61 -3.48
CA LYS A 55 11.14 -8.83 -3.33
C LYS A 55 11.02 -9.64 -4.61
N LYS A 56 11.36 -9.05 -5.77
CA LYS A 56 11.32 -9.69 -7.09
C LYS A 56 9.93 -10.25 -7.42
N GLU A 57 8.89 -9.51 -7.02
CA GLU A 57 7.48 -9.87 -7.22
C GLU A 57 6.66 -8.65 -7.62
N SER A 58 5.45 -8.87 -8.15
CA SER A 58 4.53 -7.76 -8.47
C SER A 58 4.03 -7.07 -7.20
N ILE A 59 3.56 -5.83 -7.33
CA ILE A 59 3.01 -5.10 -6.18
C ILE A 59 1.75 -5.80 -5.64
N GLU A 60 0.95 -6.41 -6.51
CA GLU A 60 -0.23 -7.19 -6.15
C GLU A 60 0.14 -8.41 -5.30
N GLN A 61 1.14 -9.18 -5.74
CA GLN A 61 1.66 -10.35 -5.01
C GLN A 61 2.23 -9.97 -3.65
N PHE A 62 2.99 -8.88 -3.62
CA PHE A 62 3.58 -8.38 -2.39
C PHE A 62 2.49 -7.96 -1.39
N LEU A 63 1.55 -7.12 -1.81
CA LEU A 63 0.49 -6.62 -0.92
C LEU A 63 -0.53 -7.71 -0.55
N SER A 64 -0.78 -8.69 -1.42
CA SER A 64 -1.57 -9.89 -1.12
C SER A 64 -1.04 -10.62 0.11
N LYS A 65 0.28 -10.84 0.17
CA LYS A 65 0.94 -11.48 1.33
C LYS A 65 0.88 -10.60 2.58
N ILE A 66 1.07 -9.30 2.44
CA ILE A 66 1.03 -8.36 3.58
C ILE A 66 -0.37 -8.32 4.20
N PHE A 67 -1.42 -8.23 3.39
CA PHE A 67 -2.79 -8.01 3.86
C PHE A 67 -3.64 -9.29 3.93
N ASN A 68 -3.08 -10.44 3.59
CA ASN A 68 -3.79 -11.72 3.57
C ASN A 68 -5.09 -11.65 2.72
N LYS A 69 -4.97 -11.12 1.50
CA LYS A 69 -6.07 -11.00 0.53
C LYS A 69 -5.62 -11.52 -0.83
N GLU A 70 -6.57 -12.00 -1.62
CA GLU A 70 -6.29 -12.47 -2.98
C GLU A 70 -5.70 -11.36 -3.86
N GLU A 71 -4.82 -11.72 -4.80
CA GLU A 71 -4.21 -10.76 -5.73
C GLU A 71 -5.25 -9.99 -6.55
N ASN A 72 -6.36 -10.64 -6.93
CA ASN A 72 -7.48 -10.00 -7.63
C ASN A 72 -8.15 -8.90 -6.78
N THR A 73 -8.32 -9.16 -5.48
CA THR A 73 -8.82 -8.17 -4.52
C THR A 73 -7.88 -6.98 -4.44
N ILE A 74 -6.58 -7.25 -4.28
CA ILE A 74 -5.55 -6.20 -4.22
C ILE A 74 -5.53 -5.37 -5.51
N SER A 75 -5.58 -6.02 -6.66
CA SER A 75 -5.60 -5.36 -7.98
C SER A 75 -6.82 -4.43 -8.14
N SER A 76 -8.00 -4.87 -7.68
CA SER A 76 -9.20 -4.03 -7.65
C SER A 76 -9.01 -2.79 -6.76
N ILE A 77 -8.45 -2.96 -5.55
CA ILE A 77 -8.17 -1.83 -4.64
C ILE A 77 -7.16 -0.86 -5.27
N LEU A 78 -6.06 -1.37 -5.84
CA LEU A 78 -5.04 -0.54 -6.49
C LEU A 78 -5.62 0.25 -7.66
N THR A 79 -6.49 -0.38 -8.46
CA THR A 79 -7.19 0.30 -9.56
C THR A 79 -8.07 1.44 -9.05
N GLN A 80 -8.76 1.25 -7.92
CA GLN A 80 -9.53 2.32 -7.28
C GLN A 80 -8.63 3.41 -6.72
N LEU A 81 -7.51 3.05 -6.09
CA LEU A 81 -6.52 3.99 -5.55
C LEU A 81 -5.94 4.92 -6.62
N HIS A 82 -5.63 4.40 -7.80
CA HIS A 82 -5.05 5.19 -8.89
C HIS A 82 -5.93 6.37 -9.30
N LYS A 83 -7.24 6.29 -9.08
CA LYS A 83 -8.18 7.40 -9.33
C LYS A 83 -7.91 8.63 -8.46
N PHE A 84 -7.24 8.45 -7.32
CA PHE A 84 -6.93 9.52 -6.37
C PHE A 84 -5.51 10.04 -6.50
N LYS A 85 -4.64 9.40 -7.30
CA LYS A 85 -3.20 9.66 -7.31
C LYS A 85 -2.83 11.11 -7.67
N ASP A 86 -3.65 11.76 -8.49
CA ASP A 86 -3.38 13.11 -9.01
C ASP A 86 -4.18 14.22 -8.29
N ASN A 87 -4.92 13.88 -7.21
CA ASN A 87 -5.73 14.85 -6.47
C ASN A 87 -4.96 15.48 -5.30
N ASN A 88 -5.13 16.79 -5.10
CA ASN A 88 -4.50 17.52 -4.00
C ASN A 88 -4.94 17.03 -2.61
N ASN A 89 -6.15 16.47 -2.48
CA ASN A 89 -6.70 15.88 -1.24
C ASN A 89 -6.88 14.35 -1.32
N SER A 90 -6.05 13.70 -2.14
CA SER A 90 -6.10 12.28 -2.50
C SER A 90 -6.37 11.31 -1.33
N ARG A 91 -5.78 11.55 -0.17
CA ARG A 91 -5.97 10.73 1.04
C ARG A 91 -7.39 10.84 1.60
N GLU A 92 -7.89 12.05 1.78
CA GLU A 92 -9.18 12.32 2.41
C GLU A 92 -10.32 11.84 1.49
N GLU A 93 -10.20 12.10 0.20
CA GLU A 93 -11.13 11.61 -0.81
C GLU A 93 -11.12 10.07 -0.88
N CYS A 94 -9.95 9.44 -0.82
CA CYS A 94 -9.83 7.98 -0.76
C CYS A 94 -10.50 7.40 0.50
N LEU A 95 -10.33 8.03 1.66
CA LEU A 95 -10.95 7.59 2.93
C LEU A 95 -12.47 7.77 2.93
N GLN A 96 -13.01 8.71 2.15
CA GLN A 96 -14.46 8.90 2.00
C GLN A 96 -15.10 7.80 1.14
N ILE A 97 -14.34 7.16 0.26
CA ILE A 97 -14.83 6.01 -0.50
C ILE A 97 -14.61 4.76 0.32
N ILE A 98 -15.65 4.32 1.03
CA ILE A 98 -15.72 2.97 1.58
C ILE A 98 -15.36 2.01 0.43
N LEU A 99 -14.39 1.12 0.65
CA LEU A 99 -14.16 -0.03 -0.22
C LEU A 99 -15.42 -0.92 -0.13
N LYS A 100 -16.47 -0.53 -0.86
CA LYS A 100 -17.76 -1.19 -0.83
C LYS A 100 -17.62 -2.51 -1.57
N SER A 101 -17.79 -3.59 -0.82
CA SER A 101 -17.88 -4.97 -1.31
C SER A 101 -16.64 -5.46 -2.05
N ILE A 102 -15.56 -5.68 -1.29
CA ILE A 102 -14.49 -6.61 -1.68
C ILE A 102 -14.60 -7.87 -0.85
#